data_AF-A0A7S3HY84-F1
#
_entry.id   AF-A0A7S3HY84-F1
#
_cell.length_a   1.000
_cell.length_b   1.000
_cell.length_c   1.000
_cell.angle_alpha   90.00
_cell.angle_beta   90.00
_cell.angle_gamma   90.00
#
_symmetry.space_group_name_H-M   'P 1'
#
loop_
_entity.id
_entity.type
_entity.pdbx_description
1 polymer ?
#
loop_
_entity_poly.entity_id
_entity_poly.type
_entity_poly.pdbx_seq_one_letter_code
_entity_poly.pdbx_strand_id
1 'polypeptide(L)'
;ATHEKLKWRRKMSESLGFIAFYGLTPSINFFEQSGIDFKNEDTRDLNVLLSEVGDIRHVLKTLSDALPLPSGPKQHTLNIYLHDKQLEVLARALLFLTLICETGYAKRERMELFMDLYANCKIRDKTDAYLQ
;
A
#
# COMPACT_ATOMS: atom_id res chain seq x y z
N ALA A 1 -1.83 9.93 26.48
CA ALA A 1 -0.63 10.35 25.73
C ALA A 1 -1.03 11.44 24.75
N THR A 2 -0.27 12.53 24.65
CA THR A 2 -0.51 13.60 23.66
C THR A 2 -0.59 13.00 22.26
N HIS A 3 -1.54 13.45 21.44
CA HIS A 3 -1.82 12.95 20.09
C HIS A 3 -0.55 12.81 19.22
N GLU A 4 0.37 13.76 19.38
CA GLU A 4 1.67 13.80 18.70
C GLU A 4 2.59 12.64 19.08
N LYS A 5 2.63 12.23 20.37
CA LYS A 5 3.38 11.04 20.82
C LYS A 5 2.81 9.76 20.22
N LEU A 6 1.50 9.67 20.01
CA LEU A 6 0.87 8.52 19.35
C LEU A 6 1.21 8.47 17.85
N LYS A 7 1.17 9.62 17.17
CA LYS A 7 1.53 9.74 15.75
C LYS A 7 2.99 9.32 15.52
N TRP A 8 3.90 9.77 16.39
CA TRP A 8 5.32 9.42 16.34
C TRP A 8 5.55 7.93 16.58
N ARG A 9 4.89 7.33 17.58
CA ARG A 9 4.97 5.87 17.83
C ARG A 9 4.46 5.04 16.66
N ARG A 10 3.39 5.48 15.98
CA ARG A 10 2.87 4.82 14.78
C ARG A 10 3.88 4.86 13.63
N LYS A 11 4.47 6.01 13.36
CA LYS A 11 5.50 6.19 12.33
C LYS A 11 6.78 5.38 12.60
N MET A 12 7.19 5.29 13.86
CA MET A 12 8.31 4.43 14.28
C MET A 12 7.99 2.94 14.11
N SER A 13 6.78 2.51 14.47
CA SER A 13 6.31 1.13 14.24
C SER A 13 6.25 0.75 12.76
N GLU A 14 6.08 1.74 11.87
CA GLU A 14 6.08 1.56 10.41
C GLU A 14 7.50 1.53 9.81
N SER A 15 8.54 1.94 10.54
CA SER A 15 9.92 2.08 10.02
C SER A 15 10.93 1.09 10.57
N LEU A 16 10.66 0.39 11.68
CA LEU A 16 11.54 -0.65 12.20
C LEU A 16 10.72 -1.77 12.90
N GLY A 17 10.65 -2.96 12.30
CA GLY A 17 10.61 -4.23 13.04
C GLY A 17 9.31 -4.69 13.74
N PHE A 18 8.17 -4.76 13.06
CA PHE A 18 7.12 -5.71 13.48
C PHE A 18 6.57 -6.56 12.33
N ILE A 19 6.38 -5.96 11.15
CA ILE A 19 6.29 -6.68 9.87
C ILE A 19 7.01 -5.80 8.85
N ALA A 20 8.22 -6.18 8.45
CA ALA A 20 8.99 -5.43 7.46
C ALA A 20 8.34 -5.61 6.08
N PHE A 21 7.33 -4.80 5.78
CA PHE A 21 6.84 -4.65 4.42
C PHE A 21 7.81 -3.75 3.66
N TYR A 22 8.58 -4.36 2.78
CA TYR A 22 9.32 -3.75 1.68
C TYR A 22 10.27 -2.58 1.96
N GLY A 23 10.82 -2.41 3.16
CA GLY A 23 11.99 -1.53 3.32
C GLY A 23 12.30 -1.10 4.74
N LEU A 24 13.39 -0.34 4.86
CA LEU A 24 13.92 0.19 6.13
C LEU A 24 13.38 1.59 6.45
N THR A 25 12.43 2.09 5.65
CA THR A 25 11.86 3.43 5.76
C THR A 25 10.36 3.34 5.97
N PRO A 26 9.77 4.29 6.73
CA PRO A 26 8.32 4.29 6.95
C PRO A 26 7.60 4.56 5.64
N SER A 27 6.41 3.98 5.49
CA SER A 27 5.55 4.26 4.36
C SER A 27 5.06 5.72 4.40
N ILE A 28 5.16 6.42 3.27
CA ILE A 28 4.69 7.79 3.10
C ILE A 28 3.24 7.76 2.60
N ASN A 29 2.39 8.60 3.20
CA ASN A 29 1.09 8.97 2.65
C ASN A 29 1.27 10.20 1.75
N PHE A 30 1.21 10.02 0.43
CA PHE A 30 1.42 11.14 -0.50
C PHE A 30 0.26 12.14 -0.54
N PHE A 31 -0.92 11.83 0.02
CA PHE A 31 -1.99 12.82 0.18
C PHE A 31 -1.66 13.88 1.25
N GLU A 32 -0.93 13.51 2.31
CA GLU A 32 -0.51 14.50 3.32
C GLU A 32 0.52 15.49 2.77
N GLN A 33 1.25 15.09 1.72
CA GLN A 33 2.33 15.88 1.12
C GLN A 33 1.93 16.57 -0.20
N SER A 34 0.74 16.28 -0.73
CA SER A 34 0.31 16.81 -2.04
C SER A 34 -0.09 18.29 -1.99
N GLY A 35 -0.37 18.84 -0.81
CA GLY A 35 -0.89 20.19 -0.66
C GLY A 35 -2.30 20.36 -1.27
N ILE A 36 -2.97 19.26 -1.62
CA ILE A 36 -4.36 19.27 -2.07
C ILE A 36 -5.26 19.36 -0.85
N ASP A 37 -6.16 20.33 -0.87
CA ASP A 37 -7.15 20.46 0.19
C ASP A 37 -8.38 19.62 -0.15
N PHE A 38 -8.40 18.38 0.35
CA PHE A 38 -9.53 17.44 0.19
C PHE A 38 -10.83 17.90 0.88
N LYS A 39 -10.81 18.99 1.65
CA LYS A 39 -12.00 19.55 2.32
C LYS A 39 -12.58 20.76 1.58
N ASN A 40 -11.74 21.47 0.83
CA ASN A 40 -12.15 22.62 0.02
C ASN A 40 -12.40 22.21 -1.44
N GLU A 41 -12.94 23.13 -2.24
CA GLU A 41 -13.38 22.88 -3.63
C GLU A 41 -12.26 22.63 -4.65
N ASP A 42 -11.09 22.17 -4.21
CA ASP A 42 -10.04 21.78 -5.14
C ASP A 42 -10.56 20.61 -5.99
N THR A 43 -10.43 20.69 -7.32
CA THR A 43 -10.88 19.67 -8.26
C THR A 43 -9.73 19.05 -9.03
N ARG A 44 -8.49 19.37 -8.66
CA ARG A 44 -7.31 18.87 -9.35
C ARG A 44 -7.15 17.36 -9.12
N ASP A 45 -6.88 16.65 -10.20
CA ASP A 45 -6.44 15.25 -10.14
C ASP A 45 -5.04 15.17 -9.52
N LEU A 46 -4.80 14.12 -8.74
CA LEU A 46 -3.49 13.87 -8.15
C LEU A 46 -2.73 12.87 -9.01
N ASN A 47 -1.61 13.33 -9.57
CA ASN A 47 -0.68 12.51 -10.35
C ASN A 47 0.56 12.23 -9.51
N VAL A 48 0.85 10.94 -9.24
CA VAL A 48 1.96 10.52 -8.39
C VAL A 48 2.88 9.60 -9.18
N LEU A 49 4.16 9.97 -9.28
CA LEU A 49 5.21 9.10 -9.80
C LEU A 49 5.97 8.45 -8.64
N LEU A 50 5.98 7.13 -8.61
CA LEU A 50 6.81 6.32 -7.73
C LEU A 50 7.93 5.72 -8.58
N SER A 51 9.12 6.28 -8.46
CA SER A 51 10.31 5.86 -9.22
C SER A 51 11.26 5.07 -8.34
N GLU A 52 11.61 3.86 -8.76
CA GLU A 52 12.60 2.98 -8.14
C GLU A 52 12.34 2.73 -6.64
N VAL A 53 11.06 2.64 -6.28
CA VAL A 53 10.62 2.39 -4.89
C VAL A 53 10.86 0.93 -4.49
N GLY A 54 10.84 0.00 -5.45
CA GLY A 54 11.03 -1.43 -5.20
C GLY A 54 9.75 -2.19 -4.81
N ASP A 55 8.67 -1.47 -4.48
CA ASP A 55 7.45 -2.03 -3.89
C ASP A 55 6.24 -1.08 -3.90
N ILE A 56 5.09 -1.54 -3.36
CA ILE A 56 3.82 -0.80 -3.33
C ILE A 56 3.40 -0.26 -1.95
N ARG A 57 4.27 -0.29 -0.92
CA ARG A 57 3.92 0.05 0.47
C ARG A 57 3.39 1.46 0.63
N HIS A 58 3.90 2.41 -0.16
CA HIS A 58 3.44 3.80 -0.17
C HIS A 58 2.03 3.93 -0.74
N VAL A 59 1.70 3.14 -1.77
CA VAL A 59 0.35 3.06 -2.31
C VAL A 59 -0.61 2.50 -1.27
N LEU A 60 -0.26 1.37 -0.65
CA LEU A 60 -1.10 0.73 0.38
C LEU A 60 -1.35 1.64 1.57
N LYS A 61 -0.30 2.30 2.05
CA LYS A 61 -0.38 3.26 3.14
C LYS A 61 -1.32 4.40 2.79
N THR A 62 -1.13 4.99 1.62
CA THR A 62 -1.93 6.14 1.19
C THR A 62 -3.40 5.77 1.04
N LEU A 63 -3.71 4.64 0.40
CA LEU A 63 -5.09 4.17 0.25
C LEU A 63 -5.73 3.81 1.60
N SER A 64 -4.98 3.15 2.49
CA SER A 64 -5.50 2.75 3.81
C SER A 64 -5.76 3.95 4.72
N ASP A 65 -4.88 4.95 4.70
CA ASP A 65 -5.04 6.16 5.49
C ASP A 65 -6.11 7.11 4.91
N ALA A 66 -6.40 7.01 3.61
CA ALA A 66 -7.40 7.84 2.93
C ALA A 66 -8.82 7.26 2.91
N LEU A 67 -8.98 5.95 3.16
CA LEU A 67 -10.28 5.29 3.17
C LEU A 67 -10.88 5.30 4.61
N PRO A 68 -12.16 5.69 4.80
CA PRO A 68 -13.16 5.95 3.78
C PRO A 68 -12.95 7.33 3.15
N LEU A 69 -12.85 7.37 1.82
CA LEU A 69 -12.91 8.62 1.08
C LEU A 69 -14.22 9.31 1.52
N PRO A 70 -14.18 10.60 1.92
CA PRO A 70 -15.37 11.29 2.36
C PRO A 70 -16.45 11.16 1.28
N SER A 71 -17.56 10.53 1.63
CA SER A 71 -18.73 10.36 0.76
C SER A 71 -19.28 11.74 0.42
N GLY A 72 -18.88 12.28 -0.73
CA GLY A 72 -19.29 13.57 -1.25
C GLY A 72 -19.33 13.55 -2.78
N PRO A 73 -19.96 14.56 -3.41
CA PRO A 73 -20.19 14.59 -4.86
C PRO A 73 -18.91 14.80 -5.71
N LYS A 74 -17.77 15.12 -5.09
CA LYS A 74 -16.49 15.40 -5.77
C LYS A 74 -15.48 14.30 -5.44
N GLN A 75 -15.12 13.50 -6.45
CA GLN A 75 -14.06 12.48 -6.36
C GLN A 75 -12.84 13.00 -7.13
N HIS A 76 -11.69 13.14 -6.47
CA HIS A 76 -10.43 13.41 -7.14
C HIS A 76 -9.92 12.13 -7.80
N THR A 77 -9.49 12.21 -9.07
CA THR A 77 -8.82 11.07 -9.69
C THR A 77 -7.40 10.97 -9.13
N LEU A 78 -7.04 9.78 -8.66
CA LEU A 78 -5.67 9.45 -8.27
C LEU A 78 -5.02 8.63 -9.37
N ASN A 79 -4.06 9.23 -10.07
CA ASN A 79 -3.24 8.56 -11.08
C ASN A 79 -1.88 8.18 -10.46
N ILE A 80 -1.59 6.88 -10.39
CA ILE A 80 -0.33 6.37 -9.86
C ILE A 80 0.50 5.82 -11.03
N TYR A 81 1.68 6.39 -11.23
CA TYR A 81 2.68 5.96 -12.19
C TYR A 81 3.78 5.21 -11.44
N LEU A 82 3.99 3.95 -11.80
CA LEU A 82 5.08 3.13 -11.26
C LEU A 82 6.20 3.07 -12.29
N HIS A 83 7.41 3.46 -11.87
CA HIS A 83 8.62 3.33 -12.66
C HIS A 83 9.62 2.49 -11.88
N ASP A 84 10.10 1.42 -12.48
CA ASP A 84 11.18 0.60 -11.93
C ASP A 84 12.07 0.10 -13.06
N LYS A 85 13.37 0.00 -12.80
CA LYS A 85 14.34 -0.47 -13.79
C LYS A 85 14.25 -1.98 -13.99
N GLN A 86 13.84 -2.72 -12.97
CA GLN A 86 13.68 -4.17 -13.02
C GLN A 86 12.22 -4.52 -13.36
N LEU A 87 12.02 -5.25 -14.46
CA LEU A 87 10.68 -5.67 -14.89
C LEU A 87 10.01 -6.60 -13.87
N GLU A 88 10.80 -7.40 -13.15
CA GLU A 88 10.33 -8.30 -12.11
C GLU A 88 9.69 -7.54 -10.95
N VAL A 89 10.24 -6.36 -10.62
CA VAL A 89 9.70 -5.50 -9.57
C VAL A 89 8.37 -4.89 -10.00
N LEU A 90 8.31 -4.41 -11.25
CA LEU A 90 7.08 -3.86 -11.81
C LEU A 90 5.98 -4.93 -11.92
N ALA A 91 6.32 -6.13 -12.42
CA ALA A 91 5.40 -7.26 -12.50
C ALA A 91 4.86 -7.67 -11.13
N ARG A 92 5.74 -7.69 -10.12
CA ARG A 92 5.37 -7.96 -8.73
C ARG A 92 4.43 -6.88 -8.18
N ALA A 93 4.70 -5.61 -8.45
CA ALA A 93 3.81 -4.51 -8.07
C ALA A 93 2.42 -4.65 -8.71
N LEU A 94 2.36 -4.97 -10.01
CA LEU A 94 1.11 -5.22 -10.73
C LEU A 94 0.33 -6.39 -10.12
N LEU A 95 0.99 -7.53 -9.86
CA LEU A 95 0.38 -8.70 -9.23
C LEU A 95 -0.30 -8.34 -7.90
N PHE A 96 0.41 -7.62 -7.03
CA PHE A 96 -0.13 -7.25 -5.73
C PHE A 96 -1.27 -6.25 -5.83
N LEU A 97 -1.19 -5.28 -6.75
CA LEU A 97 -2.30 -4.35 -6.98
C LEU A 97 -3.54 -5.08 -7.50
N THR A 98 -3.38 -6.01 -8.45
CA THR A 98 -4.48 -6.87 -8.94
C THR A 98 -5.12 -7.64 -7.79
N LEU A 99 -4.32 -8.27 -6.92
CA LEU A 99 -4.83 -9.03 -5.79
C LEU A 99 -5.63 -8.19 -4.80
N ILE A 100 -5.18 -6.96 -4.52
CA ILE A 100 -5.89 -6.06 -3.59
C ILE A 100 -7.20 -5.56 -4.20
N CYS A 101 -7.23 -5.35 -5.50
CA CYS A 101 -8.43 -4.96 -6.24
C CYS A 101 -9.39 -6.12 -6.53
N GLU A 102 -8.98 -7.37 -6.28
CA GLU A 102 -9.85 -8.54 -6.48
C GLU A 102 -11.07 -8.46 -5.54
N THR A 103 -12.27 -8.60 -6.12
CA THR A 103 -13.54 -8.52 -5.38
C THR A 103 -14.18 -9.88 -5.16
N GLY A 104 -13.71 -10.93 -5.85
CA GLY A 104 -14.23 -12.30 -5.71
C GLY A 104 -13.85 -12.98 -4.40
N TYR A 105 -12.77 -12.56 -3.75
CA TYR A 105 -12.30 -13.16 -2.50
C TYR A 105 -12.70 -12.35 -1.26
N ALA A 106 -12.91 -13.08 -0.16
CA ALA A 106 -13.11 -12.45 1.15
C ALA A 106 -11.88 -11.60 1.53
N LYS A 107 -12.09 -10.52 2.30
CA LYS A 107 -11.00 -9.61 2.72
C LYS A 107 -9.84 -10.36 3.39
N ARG A 108 -10.16 -11.35 4.22
CA ARG A 108 -9.17 -12.16 4.94
C ARG A 108 -8.34 -13.02 3.99
N GLU A 109 -8.99 -13.69 3.06
CA GLU A 109 -8.36 -14.56 2.07
C GLU A 109 -7.40 -13.78 1.16
N ARG A 110 -7.79 -12.56 0.74
CA ARG A 110 -6.90 -11.66 -0.01
C ARG A 110 -5.65 -11.29 0.77
N MET A 111 -5.79 -11.01 2.06
CA MET A 111 -4.65 -10.71 2.92
C MET A 111 -3.73 -11.94 3.06
N GLU A 112 -4.29 -13.12 3.26
CA GLU A 112 -3.50 -14.36 3.38
C GLU A 112 -2.73 -14.65 2.08
N LEU A 113 -3.39 -14.55 0.92
CA LEU A 113 -2.75 -14.71 -0.40
C LEU A 113 -1.68 -13.66 -0.66
N PHE A 114 -1.92 -12.41 -0.22
CA PHE A 114 -0.94 -11.34 -0.34
C PHE A 114 0.31 -11.67 0.46
N MET A 115 0.15 -12.17 1.69
CA MET A 115 1.26 -12.54 2.57
C MET A 115 2.05 -13.74 2.04
N ASP A 116 1.36 -14.75 1.51
CA ASP A 116 1.99 -15.94 0.94
C ASP A 116 2.83 -15.57 -0.31
N LEU A 117 2.28 -14.76 -1.22
CA LEU A 117 3.01 -14.27 -2.39
C LEU A 117 4.15 -13.30 -2.02
N TYR A 118 3.95 -12.46 -1.00
CA TYR A 118 4.95 -11.51 -0.54
C TYR A 118 6.20 -12.17 0.02
N ALA A 119 6.04 -13.27 0.75
CA ALA A 119 7.16 -13.94 1.40
C ALA A 119 8.23 -14.42 0.40
N ASN A 120 7.98 -14.42 -0.93
CA ASN A 120 8.83 -15.02 -1.97
C ASN A 120 9.21 -16.49 -1.66
N CYS A 121 8.59 -17.07 -0.64
CA CYS A 121 8.90 -18.38 -0.14
C CYS A 121 7.99 -19.35 -0.85
N LYS A 122 8.58 -20.48 -1.23
CA LYS A 122 7.87 -21.73 -1.18
C LYS A 122 7.01 -21.75 0.09
N ILE A 123 5.70 -21.72 -0.12
CA ILE A 123 4.61 -22.34 0.64
C ILE A 123 5.02 -23.01 1.96
N ARG A 124 4.26 -22.72 3.02
CA ARG A 124 4.37 -23.37 4.34
C ARG A 124 4.33 -24.88 4.21
N ASP A 125 5.03 -25.63 5.05
CA ASP A 125 5.07 -27.11 5.07
C ASP A 125 3.69 -27.79 5.14
N LYS A 126 2.63 -27.11 5.59
CA LYS A 126 1.24 -27.62 5.55
C LYS A 126 0.59 -27.46 4.17
N THR A 127 0.96 -26.41 3.47
CA THR A 127 0.63 -26.17 2.07
C THR A 127 1.56 -27.00 1.17
N ASP A 128 2.84 -27.18 1.54
CA ASP A 128 3.79 -28.08 0.88
C ASP A 128 3.41 -29.56 1.09
N ALA A 129 3.00 -30.00 2.29
CA ALA A 129 2.52 -31.36 2.56
C ALA A 129 1.09 -31.63 2.05
N TYR A 130 0.32 -30.58 1.71
CA TYR A 130 -0.88 -30.69 0.90
C TYR A 130 -0.55 -30.73 -0.61
N LEU A 131 0.60 -30.18 -1.03
CA LEU A 131 1.06 -30.06 -2.42
C LEU A 131 2.10 -31.13 -2.84
N GLN A 132 2.61 -31.94 -1.91
CA GLN A 132 3.26 -33.25 -2.13
C GLN A 132 2.19 -34.33 -2.32
#